data_AF-A0A4V1S7J2-F1
#
_entry.id   AF-A0A4V1S7J2-F1
#
_cell.length_a   1.000
_cell.length_b   1.000
_cell.length_c   1.000
_cell.angle_alpha   90.00
_cell.angle_beta   90.00
_cell.angle_gamma   90.00
#
_symmetry.space_group_name_H-M   'P 1'
#
loop_
_entity.id
_entity.type
_entity.pdbx_description
1 polymer ?
#
loop_
_entity_poly.entity_id
_entity_poly.type
_entity_poly.pdbx_seq_one_letter_code
_entity_poly.pdbx_strand_id
1 'polypeptide(L)'
;MPSRGRHQSSSKECHRVLKKIEALEGVVGVIIGRSYGGKSLGQGAATGTIRIQRQVSGGLKAVTQSAKGLQEIFIRTEAGMEDAVAEAVKQIS
;
A
#
# COMPACT_ATOMS: atom_id res chain seq x y z
N MET A 1 9.36 -21.83 16.39
CA MET A 1 9.30 -21.07 15.11
C MET A 1 7.92 -20.46 14.99
N PRO A 2 7.76 -19.14 14.80
CA PRO A 2 6.43 -18.60 14.55
C PRO A 2 5.92 -19.17 13.22
N SER A 3 4.72 -19.73 13.25
CA SER A 3 4.05 -20.32 12.08
C SER A 3 3.93 -19.27 10.98
N ARG A 4 4.48 -19.58 9.80
CA ARG A 4 4.28 -18.82 8.56
C ARG A 4 2.81 -18.89 8.16
N GLY A 5 1.97 -18.07 8.78
CA GLY A 5 0.53 -18.07 8.57
C GLY A 5 0.03 -16.64 8.46
N ARG A 6 -0.44 -16.29 7.26
CA ARG A 6 -1.30 -15.13 6.96
C ARG A 6 -0.70 -13.77 7.35
N HIS A 7 0.20 -13.25 6.50
CA HIS A 7 0.70 -11.85 6.48
C HIS A 7 0.51 -11.05 7.79
N GLN A 8 1.03 -11.53 8.92
CA GLN A 8 0.90 -10.84 10.20
C GLN A 8 1.76 -9.57 10.29
N SER A 9 2.42 -9.17 9.20
CA SER A 9 3.27 -8.00 9.15
C SER A 9 2.50 -6.67 9.05
N SER A 10 1.19 -6.71 8.75
CA SER A 10 0.35 -5.51 8.61
C SER A 10 -0.73 -5.39 9.70
N SER A 11 -1.37 -4.22 9.81
CA SER A 11 -2.46 -3.93 10.76
C SER A 11 -3.83 -4.01 10.10
N LYS A 12 -4.89 -4.13 10.92
CA LYS A 12 -6.28 -4.23 10.43
C LYS A 12 -6.69 -2.97 9.65
N GLU A 13 -6.22 -1.82 10.09
CA GLU A 13 -6.40 -0.51 9.46
C GLU A 13 -5.74 -0.48 8.08
N CYS A 14 -4.48 -0.93 7.97
CA CYS A 14 -3.82 -1.05 6.66
C CYS A 14 -4.60 -1.97 5.74
N HIS A 15 -5.03 -3.15 6.21
CA HIS A 15 -5.83 -4.05 5.37
C HIS A 15 -7.14 -3.42 4.88
N ARG A 16 -7.79 -2.54 5.67
CA ARG A 16 -8.97 -1.80 5.20
C ARG A 16 -8.60 -0.82 4.09
N VAL A 17 -7.50 -0.10 4.23
CA VAL A 17 -7.04 0.84 3.20
C VAL A 17 -6.65 0.10 1.92
N LEU A 18 -5.90 -1.00 2.01
CA LEU A 18 -5.52 -1.80 0.85
C LEU A 18 -6.75 -2.34 0.11
N LYS A 19 -7.79 -2.79 0.84
CA LYS A 19 -9.07 -3.18 0.24
C LYS A 19 -9.79 -2.03 -0.48
N LYS A 20 -9.68 -0.80 0.02
CA LYS A 20 -10.23 0.37 -0.70
C LYS A 20 -9.50 0.60 -2.01
N ILE A 21 -8.18 0.43 -2.03
CA ILE A 21 -7.39 0.54 -3.26
C ILE A 21 -7.74 -0.58 -4.24
N GLU A 22 -7.86 -1.82 -3.77
CA GLU A 22 -8.25 -2.96 -4.61
C GLU A 22 -9.64 -2.78 -5.25
N ALA A 23 -10.50 -1.95 -4.67
CA ALA A 23 -11.81 -1.62 -5.20
C ALA A 23 -11.82 -0.43 -6.18
N LEU A 24 -10.67 0.23 -6.41
CA LEU A 24 -10.58 1.30 -7.40
C LEU A 24 -10.65 0.73 -8.82
N GLU A 25 -11.32 1.47 -9.70
CA GLU A 25 -11.31 1.18 -11.14
C GLU A 25 -9.87 1.23 -11.67
N GLY A 26 -9.52 0.26 -12.54
CA GLY A 26 -8.18 0.13 -13.09
C GLY A 26 -7.16 -0.50 -12.13
N VAL A 27 -7.52 -0.90 -10.91
CA VAL A 27 -6.65 -1.70 -10.02
C VAL A 27 -6.93 -3.18 -10.21
N VAL A 28 -5.88 -3.94 -10.57
CA VAL A 28 -5.92 -5.40 -10.71
C VAL A 28 -5.68 -6.09 -9.37
N GLY A 29 -4.89 -5.47 -8.48
CA GLY A 29 -4.66 -5.97 -7.14
C GLY A 29 -3.53 -5.25 -6.42
N VAL A 30 -3.43 -5.47 -5.11
CA VAL A 30 -2.38 -4.86 -4.28
C VAL A 30 -1.50 -5.94 -3.67
N ILE A 31 -0.20 -5.86 -3.97
CA ILE A 31 0.81 -6.80 -3.51
C ILE A 31 1.56 -6.18 -2.35
N ILE A 32 1.62 -6.88 -1.23
CA ILE A 32 2.38 -6.47 -0.06
C ILE A 32 3.83 -6.96 -0.20
N GLY A 33 4.77 -6.02 -0.14
CA GLY A 33 6.20 -6.28 -0.20
C GLY A 33 6.86 -6.39 1.18
N ARG A 34 8.10 -5.90 1.28
CA ARG A 34 8.87 -5.95 2.53
C ARG A 34 8.26 -5.03 3.58
N SER A 35 8.33 -5.46 4.84
CA SER A 35 8.01 -4.64 6.01
C SER A 35 9.30 -4.25 6.71
N TYR A 36 9.48 -2.95 6.94
CA TYR A 36 10.58 -2.40 7.71
C TYR A 36 10.05 -2.03 9.10
N GLY A 37 10.61 -2.63 10.14
CA GLY A 37 10.35 -2.21 11.51
C GLY A 37 11.03 -0.87 11.79
N GLY A 38 10.34 0.04 12.48
CA GLY A 38 10.88 1.36 12.81
C GLY A 38 10.96 2.33 11.62
N LYS A 39 10.88 3.64 11.94
CA LYS A 39 10.77 4.82 11.07
C LYS A 39 9.58 4.83 10.09
N SER A 40 8.73 5.82 10.33
CA SER A 40 7.47 6.10 9.68
C SER A 40 7.63 6.88 8.37
N LEU A 41 6.53 7.06 7.63
CA LEU A 41 6.43 7.98 6.48
C LEU A 41 6.77 9.45 6.79
N GLY A 42 7.02 9.77 8.06
CA GLY A 42 7.24 11.11 8.63
C GLY A 42 6.69 11.14 10.06
N GLN A 43 7.04 12.15 10.86
CA GLN A 43 6.34 12.38 12.13
C GLN A 43 4.86 12.70 11.83
N GLY A 44 3.93 11.99 12.48
CA GLY A 44 2.49 12.25 12.36
C GLY A 44 1.74 11.49 11.26
N ALA A 45 2.40 10.65 10.45
CA ALA A 45 1.68 9.79 9.51
C ALA A 45 0.85 8.72 10.25
N ALA A 46 -0.46 8.72 10.03
CA ALA A 46 -1.38 7.78 10.67
C ALA A 46 -1.21 6.36 10.11
N THR A 47 -1.63 5.36 10.88
CA THR A 47 -1.71 3.99 10.35
C THR A 47 -2.70 3.95 9.19
N GLY A 48 -2.28 3.38 8.07
CA GLY A 48 -3.04 3.34 6.82
C GLY A 48 -2.68 4.45 5.83
N THR A 49 -1.87 5.45 6.21
CA THR A 49 -1.37 6.45 5.25
C THR A 49 -0.60 5.77 4.13
N ILE A 50 -0.79 6.22 2.90
CA ILE A 50 -0.13 5.69 1.70
C ILE A 50 0.65 6.79 1.03
N ARG A 51 1.86 6.46 0.59
CA ARG A 51 2.68 7.34 -0.24
C ARG A 51 3.11 6.61 -1.50
N ILE A 52 2.65 7.10 -2.64
CA ILE A 52 3.18 6.67 -3.94
C ILE A 52 4.60 7.20 -4.06
N GLN A 53 5.53 6.32 -4.42
CA GLN A 53 6.94 6.66 -4.60
C GLN A 53 7.26 6.95 -6.07
N ARG A 54 6.73 6.12 -6.98
CA ARG A 54 6.89 6.26 -8.43
C ARG A 54 5.97 5.29 -9.18
N GLN A 55 5.63 5.65 -10.40
CA GLN A 55 5.09 4.73 -11.39
C GLN A 55 6.20 3.83 -11.95
N VAL A 56 5.86 2.59 -12.25
CA VAL A 56 6.72 1.61 -12.93
C VAL A 56 5.88 0.84 -13.94
N SER A 57 6.52 0.03 -14.80
CA SER A 57 5.77 -0.83 -15.72
C SER A 57 4.78 -1.73 -14.95
N GLY A 58 3.50 -1.64 -15.32
CA GLY A 58 2.42 -2.46 -14.75
C GLY A 58 1.85 -1.96 -13.42
N GLY A 59 2.20 -0.74 -12.96
CA GLY A 59 1.53 -0.11 -11.82
C GLY A 59 2.37 0.85 -11.00
N LEU A 60 2.05 0.95 -9.71
CA LEU A 60 2.60 1.96 -8.80
C LEU A 60 3.40 1.31 -7.66
N LYS A 61 4.64 1.77 -7.47
CA LYS A 61 5.38 1.49 -6.23
C LYS A 61 4.96 2.49 -5.16
N ALA A 62 4.50 1.98 -4.04
CA ALA A 62 4.06 2.78 -2.91
C ALA A 62 4.50 2.15 -1.58
N VAL A 63 4.30 2.90 -0.51
CA VAL A 63 4.54 2.46 0.86
C VAL A 63 3.35 2.85 1.72
N THR A 64 3.01 2.01 2.70
CA THR A 64 1.97 2.29 3.70
C THR A 64 2.56 2.29 5.10
N GLN A 65 2.03 3.17 5.95
CA GLN A 65 2.33 3.18 7.38
C GLN A 65 1.46 2.13 8.09
N SER A 66 2.06 1.08 8.63
CA SER A 66 1.38 0.14 9.52
C SER A 66 1.61 0.49 11.00
N ALA A 67 0.84 -0.14 11.88
CA ALA A 67 1.06 -0.06 13.33
C ALA A 67 2.44 -0.59 13.75
N LYS A 68 3.10 -1.39 12.90
CA LYS A 68 4.40 -2.03 13.17
C LYS A 68 5.58 -1.34 12.47
N GLY A 69 5.31 -0.37 11.61
CA GLY A 69 6.35 0.29 10.81
C GLY A 69 5.94 0.49 9.35
N LEU A 70 6.91 0.82 8.51
CA LEU A 70 6.72 1.07 7.09
C LEU A 70 6.59 -0.25 6.32
N GLN A 71 5.70 -0.29 5.34
CA GLN A 71 5.46 -1.47 4.53
C GLN A 71 5.40 -1.11 3.05
N GLU A 72 6.19 -1.78 2.23
CA GLU A 72 6.12 -1.64 0.78
C GLU A 72 4.83 -2.27 0.26
N ILE A 73 4.21 -1.59 -0.70
CA ILE A 73 3.12 -2.14 -1.49
C ILE A 73 3.36 -1.85 -2.97
N PHE A 74 2.88 -2.75 -3.81
CA PHE A 74 2.83 -2.56 -5.25
C PHE A 74 1.38 -2.65 -5.69
N ILE A 75 0.87 -1.57 -6.27
CA ILE A 75 -0.50 -1.48 -6.78
C ILE A 75 -0.40 -1.83 -8.25
N ARG A 76 -0.87 -3.02 -8.62
CA ARG A 76 -0.92 -3.45 -10.01
C ARG A 76 -2.13 -2.81 -10.67
N THR A 77 -1.91 -2.15 -11.79
CA THR A 77 -2.98 -1.48 -12.54
C THR A 77 -3.21 -2.15 -13.88
N GLU A 78 -4.35 -1.85 -14.50
CA GLU A 78 -4.54 -2.01 -15.93
C GLU A 78 -3.59 -1.07 -16.68
N ALA A 79 -3.25 -1.43 -17.92
CA ALA A 79 -2.33 -0.64 -18.73
C ALA A 79 -2.98 0.70 -19.13
N GLY A 80 -2.29 1.81 -18.86
CA GLY A 80 -2.77 3.16 -19.16
C GLY A 80 -3.62 3.80 -18.06
N MET A 81 -3.89 3.08 -16.96
CA MET A 81 -4.67 3.57 -15.83
C MET A 81 -3.81 4.06 -14.66
N GLU A 82 -2.47 4.00 -14.79
CA GLU A 82 -1.54 4.31 -13.71
C GLU A 82 -1.75 5.70 -13.11
N ASP A 83 -1.92 6.72 -13.93
CA ASP A 83 -2.09 8.11 -13.50
C ASP A 83 -3.44 8.32 -12.80
N ALA A 84 -4.52 7.76 -13.37
CA ALA A 84 -5.85 7.85 -12.78
C ALA A 84 -5.91 7.16 -11.41
N VAL A 85 -5.31 5.96 -11.31
CA VAL A 85 -5.19 5.24 -10.03
C VAL A 85 -4.31 6.02 -9.06
N ALA A 86 -3.22 6.63 -9.51
CA ALA A 86 -2.35 7.42 -8.64
C ALA A 86 -3.07 8.60 -8.01
N GLU A 87 -3.90 9.31 -8.77
CA GLU A 87 -4.74 10.39 -8.25
C GLU A 87 -5.82 9.87 -7.30
N ALA A 88 -6.50 8.76 -7.64
CA ALA A 88 -7.52 8.16 -6.78
C ALA A 88 -6.95 7.71 -5.43
N VAL A 89 -5.74 7.13 -5.41
CA VAL A 89 -5.06 6.69 -4.19
C VAL A 89 -4.75 7.87 -3.26
N LYS A 90 -4.39 9.04 -3.78
CA LYS A 90 -4.15 10.25 -2.96
C LYS A 90 -5.40 10.71 -2.20
N GLN A 91 -6.59 10.37 -2.68
CA GLN A 91 -7.86 10.72 -2.04
C GLN A 91 -8.29 9.73 -0.95
N ILE A 92 -7.60 8.59 -0.82
CA ILE A 92 -7.94 7.55 0.19
C ILE A 92 -7.23 7.80 1.53
N SER A 93 -6.08 8.50 1.51
CA SER A 93 -5.16 8.65 2.65
C SER A 93 -5.23 10.00 3.34
#